data_AF-A0A8H7SDU1-F1
#
_entry.id   AF-A0A8H7SDU1-F1
#
_cell.length_a   1.000
_cell.length_b   1.000
_cell.length_c   1.000
_cell.angle_alpha   90.00
_cell.angle_beta   90.00
_cell.angle_gamma   90.00
#
_symmetry.space_group_name_H-M   'P 1'
#
loop_
_entity.id
_entity.type
_entity.pdbx_description
1 polymer ?
#
loop_
_entity_poly.entity_id
_entity_poly.type
_entity_poly.pdbx_seq_one_letter_code
_entity_poly.pdbx_strand_id
1 'polypeptide(L)' 'MAGSFGFHPHFAGFWHRFTGKALGASMWFWMMYRAKQDGPVLLGLQHPWDHHHGDDHGEEHH' A
#
# COMPACT_ATOMS: atom_id res chain seq x y z
N MET A 1 35.20 -9.86 43.27
CA MET A 1 35.05 -10.75 42.10
C MET A 1 33.72 -10.42 41.45
N ALA A 2 33.70 -9.59 40.41
CA ALA A 2 32.47 -9.25 39.69
C ALA A 2 32.33 -10.22 38.50
N GLY A 3 31.64 -11.33 38.72
CA GLY A 3 31.32 -12.31 37.67
C GLY A 3 30.01 -11.92 36.99
N SER A 4 30.12 -11.49 35.74
CA SER A 4 29.04 -11.05 34.86
C SER A 4 27.82 -11.99 34.89
N PHE A 5 26.64 -11.44 35.23
CA PHE A 5 25.36 -12.13 35.04
C PHE A 5 25.17 -12.45 33.56
N GLY A 6 25.13 -13.74 33.23
CA GLY A 6 25.17 -14.27 31.87
C GLY A 6 23.88 -14.02 31.10
N PHE A 7 23.79 -12.89 30.41
CA PHE A 7 22.84 -12.71 29.32
C PHE A 7 23.60 -12.87 28.00
N HIS A 8 23.48 -14.04 27.38
CA HIS A 8 23.99 -14.29 26.02
C HIS A 8 22.82 -14.19 25.04
N PRO A 9 22.51 -12.99 24.51
CA PRO A 9 21.47 -12.85 23.50
C PRO A 9 21.88 -13.65 22.27
N HIS A 10 21.06 -14.63 21.89
CA HIS A 10 21.22 -15.34 20.63
C HIS A 10 20.87 -14.36 19.51
N PHE A 11 21.90 -13.83 18.85
CA PHE A 11 21.70 -12.95 17.71
C PHE A 11 21.04 -13.78 16.60
N ALA A 12 19.85 -13.35 16.18
CA ALA A 12 19.18 -13.93 15.03
C ALA A 12 20.16 -13.93 13.85
N GLY A 13 20.37 -15.10 13.26
CA GLY A 13 21.32 -15.27 12.15
C GLY A 13 21.02 -14.29 11.02
N PHE A 14 22.05 -13.88 10.27
CA PHE A 14 21.94 -12.89 9.19
C PHE A 14 20.77 -13.17 8.25
N TRP A 15 20.59 -14.45 7.88
CA TRP A 15 19.48 -14.91 7.05
C TRP A 15 18.11 -14.65 7.67
N HIS A 16 17.93 -14.83 8.97
CA HIS A 16 16.67 -14.60 9.66
C HIS A 16 16.27 -13.11 9.67
N ARG A 17 17.27 -12.23 9.82
CA ARG A 17 17.07 -10.77 9.78
C ARG A 17 16.78 -10.30 8.35
N PHE A 18 17.49 -10.86 7.37
CA PHE A 18 17.31 -10.53 5.97
C PHE A 18 15.94 -10.96 5.45
N THR A 19 15.53 -12.22 5.67
CA THR A 19 14.23 -12.73 5.23
C THR A 19 13.09 -12.01 5.92
N GLY A 20 13.19 -11.72 7.22
CA GLY A 20 12.19 -10.92 7.94
C GLY A 20 12.00 -9.53 7.31
N LYS A 21 13.09 -8.85 6.96
CA LYS A 21 13.03 -7.53 6.29
C LYS A 21 12.53 -7.64 4.86
N ALA A 22 12.93 -8.66 4.11
CA ALA A 22 12.47 -8.90 2.74
C ALA A 22 10.96 -9.19 2.71
N LEU A 23 10.44 -10.03 3.61
CA LEU A 23 9.01 -10.33 3.70
C LEU A 23 8.19 -9.10 4.10
N GLY A 24 8.65 -8.33 5.09
CA GLY A 24 8.02 -7.07 5.47
C GLY A 24 8.02 -6.06 4.32
N ALA A 25 9.17 -5.87 3.66
CA ALA A 25 9.29 -4.98 2.50
C ALA A 25 8.38 -5.42 1.36
N SER A 26 8.28 -6.73 1.07
CA SER A 26 7.38 -7.28 0.05
C SER A 26 5.91 -7.04 0.36
N MET A 27 5.50 -7.17 1.63
CA MET A 27 4.13 -6.86 2.05
C MET A 27 3.77 -5.39 1.79
N TRP A 28 4.64 -4.47 2.20
CA TRP A 28 4.43 -3.04 1.96
C TRP A 28 4.53 -2.67 0.48
N PHE A 29 5.46 -3.28 -0.25
CA PHE A 29 5.59 -3.14 -1.70
C PHE A 29 4.30 -3.58 -2.39
N TRP A 30 3.70 -4.69 -1.98
CA TRP A 30 2.43 -5.18 -2.53
C TRP A 30 1.28 -4.21 -2.28
N MET A 31 1.17 -3.67 -1.07
CA MET A 31 0.15 -2.66 -0.76
C MET A 31 0.29 -1.40 -1.61
N MET A 32 1.52 -0.88 -1.80
CA MET A 32 1.74 0.30 -2.66
C MET A 32 1.54 -0.01 -4.15
N TYR A 33 1.98 -1.19 -4.60
CA TYR A 33 1.72 -1.66 -5.96
C TYR A 33 0.22 -1.71 -6.23
N ARG A 34 -0.54 -2.28 -5.30
CA ARG A 34 -1.99 -2.36 -5.40
C ARG A 34 -2.65 -0.99 -5.27
N ALA A 35 -2.18 -0.11 -4.39
CA ALA A 35 -2.64 1.28 -4.31
C ALA A 35 -2.36 2.07 -5.60
N LYS A 36 -1.29 1.74 -6.35
CA LYS A 36 -1.04 2.33 -7.66
C LYS A 36 -2.00 1.81 -8.73
N GLN A 37 -2.36 0.53 -8.68
CA GLN A 37 -3.33 -0.08 -9.61
C GLN A 37 -4.77 0.35 -9.31
N ASP A 38 -5.16 0.42 -8.04
CA ASP A 38 -6.49 0.85 -7.58
C ASP A 38 -6.56 2.38 -7.38
N GLY A 39 -5.45 3.09 -7.58
CA GLY A 39 -5.31 4.54 -7.40
C GLY A 39 -6.24 5.40 -8.26
N PRO A 40 -6.50 5.08 -9.54
CA PRO A 40 -7.45 5.84 -10.37
C PRO A 40 -8.89 5.74 -9.85
N VAL A 41 -9.27 4.60 -9.27
CA VAL A 41 -10.62 4.34 -8.75
C VAL A 41 -10.81 4.99 -7.38
N LEU A 42 -9.76 5.02 -6.55
CA LEU A 42 -9.81 5.60 -5.20
C LEU A 42 -9.57 7.12 -5.16
N LEU A 43 -8.84 7.69 -6.13
CA LEU A 43 -8.62 9.15 -6.24
C LEU A 43 -9.78 9.90 -6.91
N GLY A 44 -10.88 9.23 -7.25
CA GLY A 44 -12.09 9.87 -7.79
C GLY A 44 -11.91 10.53 -9.17
N LEU A 45 -10.82 10.24 -9.87
CA LEU A 45 -10.52 10.78 -11.22
C LEU A 45 -11.32 10.07 -12.33
N GLN A 46 -11.90 8.91 -12.05
CA GLN A 46 -12.85 8.22 -12.92
C GLN A 46 -13.91 7.54 -12.05
N HIS A 47 -15.05 8.19 -11.90
CA HIS A 47 -16.24 7.50 -11.41
C HIS A 47 -16.89 6.74 -12.59
N PRO A 48 -17.27 5.46 -12.42
CA PRO A 48 -17.94 4.73 -13.50
C PRO A 48 -19.30 5.33 -13.92
N TRP A 49 -19.82 6.33 -13.20
CA TRP A 49 -21.06 7.07 -13.50
C TRP A 49 -20.85 8.49 -14.05
N ASP A 50 -19.60 8.96 -14.21
CA ASP A 50 -19.33 10.24 -14.90
C ASP A 50 -19.63 10.19 -16.41
N HIS A 51 -19.98 9.01 -16.95
CA HIS A 51 -20.49 8.89 -18.32
C HIS A 51 -21.94 9.35 -18.52
N HIS A 52 -22.65 9.79 -17.47
CA HIS A 52 -24.10 10.06 -17.51
C HIS A 52 -24.54 11.46 -17.03
N HIS A 53 -23.63 12.44 -16.95
CA HIS A 53 -24.02 13.82 -16.64
C HIS A 53 -24.27 14.65 -17.90
N GLY A 54 -25.49 14.47 -18.45
CA GLY A 54 -26.36 15.49 -19.04
C GLY A 54 -25.77 16.57 -19.96
N ASP A 55 -25.77 16.29 -21.26
CA ASP A 55 -25.82 17.30 -22.33
C ASP A 55 -26.89 16.86 -23.34
N ASP A 56 -28.17 17.23 -23.14
CA ASP A 56 -29.17 17.44 -24.23
C ASP A 56 -30.58 17.87 -23.71
N HIS A 57 -30.64 18.74 -22.69
CA HIS A 57 -31.88 19.39 -22.29
C HIS A 57 -31.69 20.90 -22.21
N GLY A 58 -31.52 21.53 -23.36
CA GLY A 58 -31.40 22.98 -23.42
C GLY A 58 -31.38 23.54 -24.83
N GLU A 59 -32.44 23.34 -25.60
CA GLU A 59 -32.81 24.25 -26.69
C GLU A 59 -34.30 24.57 -26.54
N GLU A 60 -34.55 25.84 -26.23
CA GLU A 60 -35.81 26.43 -25.81
C GLU A 60 -36.84 26.58 -26.95
N HIS A 61 -38.09 26.80 -26.53
CA HIS A 61 -39.18 27.41 -27.27
C HIS A 61 -38.75 28.46 -28.31
N HIS A 62 -39.27 28.39 -29.54
CA HIS A 62 -40.07 29.42 -30.25
C HIS A 62 -40.28 29.06 -31.73
#